data_AF-A0A1D7QM22-F1
#
_entry.id   AF-A0A1D7QM22-F1
#
_cell.length_a   1.000
_cell.length_b   1.000
_cell.length_c   1.000
_cell.angle_alpha   90.00
_cell.angle_beta   90.00
_cell.angle_gamma   90.00
#
_symmetry.space_group_name_H-M   'P 1'
#
loop_
_entity.id
_entity.type
_entity.pdbx_description
1 polymer ?
#
loop_
_entity_poly.entity_id
_entity_poly.type
_entity_poly.pdbx_seq_one_letter_code
_entity_poly.pdbx_strand_id
1 'polypeptide(L)'
;MKESNLILSYIIALVTVILIYFLRLWCFEMITTNYGGFYYALIFLLSMAIVIFFHIRYKVSNRFKTHLMAVVYTGLLSFFLYYTSVNLQMLFYSTVGESKTTVLKIDSVKGHRIRSTIEGGLIFVTYENQAIKFKSSGTTYFALKDKDQIRLDIGTAGANNFYVSRIYWKDGEKWTARVLYWKYRFKFLKYLLGFVLIVGAAGLLAQWLNKRRGVPDKPLLDFEKSPFKVMLVIFGILITIGLILYIGLFLYMHFRYGYPKSN
;
A
#
# COMPACT_ATOMS: atom_id res chain seq x y z
N MET A 1 13.51 -15.04 -23.54
CA MET A 1 13.20 -13.67 -23.06
C MET A 1 14.16 -13.37 -21.91
N LYS A 2 15.17 -12.52 -22.16
CA LYS A 2 16.35 -12.34 -21.30
C LYS A 2 15.98 -11.89 -19.88
N GLU A 3 16.77 -12.28 -18.87
CA GLU A 3 16.61 -11.88 -17.46
C GLU A 3 16.44 -10.36 -17.26
N SER A 4 17.00 -9.54 -18.16
CA SER A 4 16.83 -8.09 -18.18
C SER A 4 15.36 -7.63 -18.22
N ASN A 5 14.49 -8.35 -18.94
CA ASN A 5 13.08 -7.97 -19.09
C ASN A 5 12.26 -8.26 -17.83
N LEU A 6 12.72 -9.21 -17.02
CA LEU A 6 12.11 -9.60 -15.75
C LEU A 6 12.44 -8.58 -14.66
N ILE A 7 13.71 -8.23 -14.50
CA ILE A 7 14.15 -7.18 -13.58
C ILE A 7 13.44 -5.86 -13.91
N LEU A 8 13.30 -5.54 -15.19
CA LEU A 8 12.54 -4.37 -15.63
C LEU A 8 11.06 -4.44 -15.20
N SER A 9 10.41 -5.60 -15.35
CA SER A 9 9.01 -5.80 -14.93
C SER A 9 8.84 -5.62 -13.42
N TYR A 10 9.83 -6.02 -12.60
CA TYR A 10 9.83 -5.77 -11.16
C TYR A 10 9.91 -4.30 -10.81
N ILE A 11 10.87 -3.61 -11.44
CA ILE A 11 11.07 -2.19 -11.21
C ILE A 11 9.79 -1.45 -11.59
N ILE A 12 9.19 -1.78 -12.74
CA ILE A 12 7.92 -1.19 -13.18
C ILE A 12 6.81 -1.45 -12.15
N ALA A 13 6.62 -2.70 -11.71
CA ALA A 13 5.54 -3.02 -10.79
C ALA A 13 5.72 -2.34 -9.41
N LEU A 14 6.95 -2.34 -8.89
CA LEU A 14 7.29 -1.70 -7.62
C LEU A 14 7.16 -0.19 -7.68
N VAL A 15 7.73 0.45 -8.72
CA VAL A 15 7.57 1.89 -8.98
C VAL A 15 6.10 2.25 -9.12
N THR A 16 5.32 1.42 -9.80
CA THR A 16 3.89 1.65 -9.96
C THR A 16 3.14 1.63 -8.65
N VAL A 17 3.34 0.62 -7.81
CA VAL A 17 2.66 0.54 -6.50
C VAL A 17 3.05 1.73 -5.62
N ILE A 18 4.33 2.12 -5.67
CA ILE A 18 4.84 3.32 -4.99
C ILE A 18 4.16 4.59 -5.52
N LEU A 19 3.99 4.73 -6.84
CA LEU A 19 3.31 5.86 -7.45
C LEU A 19 1.83 5.91 -7.05
N ILE A 20 1.09 4.79 -7.13
CA ILE A 20 -0.31 4.70 -6.69
C ILE A 20 -0.42 5.11 -5.22
N TYR A 21 0.50 4.66 -4.37
CA TYR A 21 0.56 5.03 -2.98
C TYR A 21 0.75 6.54 -2.77
N PHE A 22 1.76 7.13 -3.41
CA PHE A 22 2.04 8.56 -3.26
C PHE A 22 0.91 9.42 -3.81
N LEU A 23 0.31 9.02 -4.94
CA LEU A 23 -0.82 9.73 -5.50
C LEU A 23 -2.06 9.62 -4.59
N ARG A 24 -2.30 8.48 -3.93
CA ARG A 24 -3.36 8.36 -2.91
C ARG A 24 -3.15 9.34 -1.76
N LEU A 25 -1.92 9.44 -1.25
CA LEU A 25 -1.58 10.42 -0.21
C LEU A 25 -1.72 11.87 -0.69
N TRP A 26 -1.59 12.11 -2.00
CA TRP A 26 -1.78 13.42 -2.59
C TRP A 26 -3.25 13.79 -2.73
N CYS A 27 -4.10 12.85 -3.16
CA CYS A 27 -5.53 13.07 -3.37
C CYS A 27 -6.34 13.07 -2.07
N PHE A 28 -5.92 12.29 -1.07
CA PHE A 28 -6.71 12.06 0.13
C PHE A 28 -5.88 12.21 1.39
N GLU A 29 -6.38 13.04 2.32
CA GLU A 29 -5.87 13.13 3.68
C GLU A 29 -6.30 11.91 4.51
N MET A 30 -7.54 11.43 4.29
CA MET A 30 -8.10 10.27 4.99
C MET A 30 -9.06 9.47 4.10
N ILE A 31 -9.15 8.17 4.34
CA ILE A 31 -10.12 7.28 3.67
C ILE A 31 -10.73 6.33 4.70
N THR A 32 -11.99 5.91 4.52
CA THR A 32 -12.57 4.87 5.36
C THR A 32 -11.92 3.51 5.11
N THR A 33 -11.95 2.68 6.15
CA THR A 33 -11.48 1.29 6.09
C THR A 33 -12.66 0.33 6.27
N ASN A 34 -13.62 0.39 5.35
CA ASN A 34 -14.80 -0.50 5.39
C ASN A 34 -14.71 -1.66 4.38
N TYR A 35 -13.56 -1.85 3.75
CA TYR A 35 -13.25 -3.08 3.02
C TYR A 35 -13.16 -4.24 4.01
N GLY A 36 -14.26 -4.99 4.16
CA GLY A 36 -14.37 -6.09 5.09
C GLY A 36 -13.48 -7.28 4.71
N GLY A 37 -13.27 -8.19 5.67
CA GLY A 37 -12.49 -9.42 5.45
C GLY A 37 -13.00 -10.27 4.27
N PHE A 38 -14.29 -10.15 3.94
CA PHE A 38 -14.88 -10.81 2.77
C PHE A 38 -14.30 -10.31 1.43
N TYR A 39 -14.07 -9.00 1.27
CA TYR A 39 -13.48 -8.46 0.04
C TYR A 39 -12.04 -8.94 -0.14
N TYR A 40 -11.26 -8.97 0.94
CA TYR A 40 -9.92 -9.56 0.92
C TYR A 40 -9.97 -11.07 0.62
N ALA A 41 -10.90 -11.81 1.21
CA ALA A 41 -11.06 -13.23 0.97
C ALA A 41 -11.37 -13.54 -0.51
N LEU A 42 -12.23 -12.75 -1.16
CA LEU A 42 -12.51 -12.88 -2.59
C LEU A 42 -11.26 -12.65 -3.45
N ILE A 43 -10.50 -11.58 -3.18
CA ILE A 43 -9.25 -11.30 -3.88
C ILE A 43 -8.21 -12.40 -3.65
N PHE A 44 -8.17 -12.96 -2.44
CA PHE A 44 -7.32 -14.08 -2.11
C PHE A 44 -7.70 -15.33 -2.90
N LEU A 45 -8.98 -15.70 -2.96
CA LEU A 45 -9.46 -16.84 -3.76
C LEU A 45 -9.16 -16.65 -5.25
N LEU A 46 -9.36 -15.45 -5.80
CA LEU A 46 -9.02 -15.13 -7.18
C LEU A 46 -7.51 -15.30 -7.43
N SER A 47 -6.68 -14.74 -6.54
CA SER A 47 -5.23 -14.86 -6.62
C SER A 47 -4.78 -16.32 -6.53
N MET A 48 -5.44 -17.11 -5.68
CA MET A 48 -5.16 -18.53 -5.50
C MET A 48 -5.51 -19.31 -6.76
N ALA A 49 -6.66 -19.05 -7.38
CA ALA A 49 -7.08 -19.68 -8.64
C ALA A 49 -6.07 -19.39 -9.77
N ILE A 50 -5.61 -18.15 -9.89
CA ILE A 50 -4.58 -17.74 -10.84
C ILE A 50 -3.28 -18.53 -10.59
N VAL A 51 -2.82 -18.60 -9.34
CA VAL A 51 -1.59 -19.33 -8.98
C VAL A 51 -1.73 -20.83 -9.24
N ILE A 52 -2.88 -21.44 -8.90
CA ILE A 52 -3.16 -22.86 -9.16
C ILE A 52 -3.12 -23.15 -10.67
N PHE A 53 -3.74 -22.30 -11.49
CA PHE A 53 -3.70 -22.43 -12.94
C PHE A 53 -2.26 -22.46 -13.48
N PHE A 54 -1.40 -21.55 -13.01
CA PHE A 54 0.02 -21.55 -13.38
C PHE A 54 0.75 -22.80 -12.88
N HIS A 55 0.44 -23.26 -11.68
CA HIS A 55 1.07 -24.47 -11.14
C HIS A 55 0.73 -25.73 -11.95
N ILE A 56 -0.54 -25.88 -12.36
CA ILE A 56 -0.98 -26.99 -13.21
C ILE A 56 -0.31 -26.91 -14.59
N ARG A 57 -0.26 -25.71 -15.18
CA ARG A 57 0.26 -25.50 -16.55
C ARG A 57 1.76 -25.75 -16.69
N TYR A 58 2.56 -25.42 -15.66
CA TYR A 58 4.02 -25.41 -15.73
C TYR A 58 4.71 -26.59 -15.01
N LYS A 59 3.96 -27.63 -14.59
CA LYS A 59 4.43 -28.93 -14.03
C LYS A 59 5.79 -28.85 -13.31
N VAL A 60 5.81 -28.33 -12.09
CA VAL A 60 7.05 -28.21 -11.28
C VAL A 60 7.35 -29.52 -10.55
N SER A 61 8.60 -30.00 -10.60
CA SER A 61 8.99 -31.35 -10.17
C SER A 61 9.04 -31.58 -8.65
N ASN A 62 9.07 -30.53 -7.83
CA ASN A 62 9.26 -30.65 -6.38
C ASN A 62 8.04 -30.15 -5.58
N ARG A 63 7.15 -31.07 -5.19
CA ARG A 63 5.82 -30.76 -4.62
C ARG A 63 5.87 -29.82 -3.40
N PHE A 64 6.77 -30.04 -2.45
CA PHE A 64 6.82 -29.23 -1.21
C PHE A 64 7.25 -27.78 -1.47
N LYS A 65 8.38 -27.58 -2.18
CA LYS A 65 8.85 -26.23 -2.56
C LYS A 65 7.82 -25.50 -3.44
N THR A 66 7.13 -26.26 -4.29
CA THR A 66 6.10 -25.76 -5.20
C THR A 66 4.86 -25.27 -4.44
N HIS A 67 4.37 -26.05 -3.46
CA HIS A 67 3.21 -25.64 -2.65
C HIS A 67 3.54 -24.46 -1.73
N LEU A 68 4.73 -24.43 -1.11
CA LEU A 68 5.17 -23.29 -0.30
C LEU A 68 5.26 -22.02 -1.15
N MET A 69 5.84 -22.11 -2.35
CA MET A 69 5.91 -20.99 -3.29
C MET A 69 4.53 -20.54 -3.74
N ALA A 70 3.61 -21.46 -4.06
CA ALA A 70 2.22 -21.13 -4.41
C ALA A 70 1.51 -20.33 -3.31
N VAL A 71 1.69 -20.69 -2.04
CA VAL A 71 1.12 -19.96 -0.90
C VAL A 71 1.70 -18.55 -0.80
N VAL A 72 3.04 -18.43 -0.88
CA VAL A 72 3.72 -17.12 -0.84
C VAL A 72 3.25 -16.23 -1.99
N TYR A 73 3.13 -16.79 -3.19
CA TYR A 73 2.69 -16.08 -4.39
C TYR A 73 1.24 -15.61 -4.32
N THR A 74 0.36 -16.48 -3.82
CA THR A 74 -1.03 -16.12 -3.58
C THR A 74 -1.14 -14.98 -2.58
N GLY A 75 -0.37 -15.05 -1.48
CA GLY A 75 -0.32 -13.99 -0.47
C GLY A 75 0.17 -12.66 -1.02
N LEU A 76 1.25 -12.66 -1.80
CA LEU A 76 1.77 -11.43 -2.42
C LEU A 76 0.78 -10.86 -3.44
N LEU A 77 0.29 -11.67 -4.38
CA LEU A 77 -0.63 -11.22 -5.42
C LEU A 77 -1.92 -10.65 -4.81
N SER A 78 -2.49 -11.34 -3.82
CA SER A 78 -3.70 -10.90 -3.14
C SER A 78 -3.50 -9.59 -2.39
N PHE A 79 -2.37 -9.43 -1.68
CA PHE A 79 -2.04 -8.18 -1.01
C PHE A 79 -1.96 -7.00 -2.00
N PHE A 80 -1.26 -7.18 -3.12
CA PHE A 80 -1.12 -6.13 -4.13
C PHE A 80 -2.44 -5.81 -4.84
N LEU A 81 -3.19 -6.82 -5.29
CA LEU A 81 -4.48 -6.61 -5.96
C LEU A 81 -5.49 -5.94 -5.03
N TYR A 82 -5.52 -6.35 -3.76
CA TYR A 82 -6.34 -5.70 -2.75
C TYR A 82 -5.96 -4.25 -2.57
N TYR A 83 -4.67 -3.97 -2.37
CA TYR A 83 -4.21 -2.60 -2.18
C TYR A 83 -4.51 -1.70 -3.38
N THR A 84 -4.19 -2.16 -4.60
CA THR A 84 -4.44 -1.40 -5.83
C THR A 84 -5.92 -1.17 -6.06
N SER A 85 -6.75 -2.21 -5.91
CA SER A 85 -8.20 -2.10 -6.14
C SER A 85 -8.87 -1.14 -5.16
N VAL A 86 -8.51 -1.18 -3.87
CA VAL A 86 -9.00 -0.26 -2.85
C VAL A 86 -8.68 1.19 -3.23
N ASN A 87 -7.43 1.48 -3.58
CA ASN A 87 -7.03 2.84 -3.91
C ASN A 87 -7.67 3.32 -5.22
N LEU A 88 -7.79 2.45 -6.22
CA LEU A 88 -8.40 2.79 -7.51
C LEU A 88 -9.91 3.02 -7.37
N GLN A 89 -10.61 2.23 -6.56
CA GLN A 89 -12.02 2.46 -6.24
C GLN A 89 -12.21 3.80 -5.52
N MET A 90 -11.40 4.11 -4.50
CA MET A 90 -11.51 5.41 -3.80
C MET A 90 -11.26 6.58 -4.75
N LEU A 91 -10.28 6.46 -5.65
CA LEU A 91 -10.02 7.47 -6.66
C LEU A 91 -11.19 7.64 -7.63
N PHE A 92 -11.72 6.52 -8.15
CA PHE A 92 -12.87 6.53 -9.04
C PHE A 92 -14.07 7.19 -8.37
N TYR A 93 -14.44 6.77 -7.16
CA TYR A 93 -15.57 7.39 -6.49
C TYR A 93 -15.34 8.86 -6.14
N SER A 94 -14.11 9.27 -5.86
CA SER A 94 -13.81 10.69 -5.68
C SER A 94 -13.95 11.52 -6.95
N THR A 95 -13.78 10.91 -8.13
CA THR A 95 -13.96 11.59 -9.43
C THR A 95 -15.39 11.82 -9.81
N VAL A 96 -16.28 10.93 -9.37
CA VAL A 96 -17.72 10.99 -9.71
C VAL A 96 -18.57 11.51 -8.55
N GLY A 97 -18.05 11.48 -7.33
CA GLY A 97 -18.76 11.86 -6.12
C GLY A 97 -18.70 13.35 -5.82
N GLU A 98 -19.73 13.84 -5.15
CA GLU A 98 -19.75 15.19 -4.58
C GLU A 98 -19.07 15.20 -3.21
N SER A 99 -18.28 16.25 -2.95
CA SER A 99 -17.70 16.52 -1.65
C SER A 99 -18.36 17.75 -1.03
N LYS A 100 -18.66 17.70 0.27
CA LYS A 100 -19.14 18.85 1.04
C LYS A 100 -18.15 19.24 2.12
N THR A 101 -18.01 20.54 2.33
CA THR A 101 -17.27 21.07 3.47
C THR A 101 -18.11 20.94 4.73
N THR A 102 -17.57 20.31 5.77
CA THR A 102 -18.27 20.11 7.04
C THR A 102 -17.29 20.19 8.23
N VAL A 103 -17.84 20.23 9.45
CA VAL A 103 -17.08 20.12 10.69
C VAL A 103 -17.43 18.77 11.32
N LEU A 104 -16.43 17.90 11.46
CA LEU A 104 -16.58 16.61 12.11
C LEU A 104 -16.09 16.68 13.54
N LYS A 105 -16.86 16.08 14.45
CA LYS A 105 -16.41 15.81 15.81
C LYS A 105 -15.52 14.56 15.80
N ILE A 106 -14.36 14.68 16.43
CA ILE A 106 -13.43 13.58 16.63
C ILE A 106 -13.80 12.93 17.97
N ASP A 107 -14.26 11.68 17.93
CA ASP A 107 -14.63 10.95 19.14
C ASP A 107 -13.39 10.37 19.81
N SER A 108 -12.46 9.86 19.01
CA SER A 108 -11.16 9.45 19.49
C SER A 108 -10.14 9.33 18.35
N VAL A 109 -8.88 9.59 18.68
CA VAL A 109 -7.76 9.31 17.79
C VAL A 109 -6.97 8.17 18.41
N LYS A 110 -7.09 6.97 17.83
CA LYS A 110 -6.26 5.85 18.26
C LYS A 110 -5.07 5.74 17.33
N GLY A 111 -3.88 5.86 17.90
CA GLY A 111 -2.67 5.42 17.21
C GLY A 111 -2.89 3.97 16.80
N HIS A 112 -2.63 3.65 15.53
CA HIS A 112 -2.65 2.27 15.08
C HIS A 112 -1.44 1.57 15.73
N ARG A 113 -1.56 1.19 17.01
CA ARG A 113 -0.57 0.41 17.78
C ARG A 113 -0.58 -1.04 17.30
N ILE A 114 -0.41 -1.26 16.00
CA ILE A 114 0.35 -2.42 15.59
C ILE A 114 1.80 -2.01 15.88
N ARG A 115 2.45 -2.71 16.82
CA ARG A 115 3.78 -2.45 17.39
C ARG A 115 4.93 -2.26 16.37
N SER A 116 4.67 -2.16 15.07
CA SER A 116 5.69 -2.30 14.03
C SER A 116 5.27 -1.84 12.62
N THR A 117 4.20 -1.06 12.41
CA THR A 117 3.81 -0.66 11.04
C THR A 117 4.02 0.81 10.67
N ILE A 118 4.20 0.97 9.37
CA ILE A 118 4.69 2.12 8.62
C ILE A 118 3.61 3.20 8.39
N GLU A 119 2.34 2.95 8.74
CA GLU A 119 1.26 3.76 8.19
C GLU A 119 0.23 4.22 9.23
N GLY A 120 0.23 5.53 9.46
CA GLY A 120 -1.00 6.24 9.79
C GLY A 120 -1.56 6.08 11.19
N GLY A 121 -2.68 6.76 11.40
CA GLY A 121 -3.52 6.57 12.57
C GLY A 121 -4.94 6.19 12.15
N LEU A 122 -5.69 5.65 13.12
CA LEU A 122 -7.13 5.51 12.99
C LEU A 122 -7.80 6.69 13.66
N ILE A 123 -8.64 7.39 12.91
CA ILE A 123 -9.40 8.53 13.40
C ILE A 123 -10.86 8.10 13.42
N PHE A 124 -11.44 8.08 14.61
CA PHE A 124 -12.83 7.76 14.84
C PHE A 124 -13.61 9.06 14.95
N VAL A 125 -14.61 9.20 14.09
CA VAL A 125 -15.45 10.40 14.02
C VAL A 125 -16.90 9.98 13.94
N THR A 126 -17.79 10.82 14.45
CA THR A 126 -19.22 10.66 14.25
C THR A 126 -19.67 11.61 13.15
N TYR A 127 -20.35 11.06 12.15
CA TYR A 127 -20.87 11.81 11.02
C TYR A 127 -22.22 11.24 10.61
N GLU A 128 -23.23 12.10 10.47
CA GLU A 128 -24.61 11.71 10.16
C GLU A 128 -25.14 10.60 11.11
N ASN A 129 -24.81 10.72 12.41
CA ASN A 129 -25.13 9.75 13.48
C ASN A 129 -24.51 8.35 13.29
N GLN A 130 -23.52 8.22 12.41
CA GLN A 130 -22.78 6.98 12.20
C GLN A 130 -21.34 7.13 12.72
N ALA A 131 -20.86 6.10 13.42
CA ALA A 131 -19.46 6.01 13.81
C ALA A 131 -18.61 5.60 12.60
N ILE A 132 -17.74 6.49 12.15
CA ILE A 132 -16.90 6.29 10.97
C ILE A 132 -15.44 6.17 11.39
N LYS A 133 -14.75 5.21 10.76
CA LYS A 133 -13.34 4.93 10.98
C LYS A 133 -12.52 5.29 9.76
N PHE A 134 -11.70 6.33 9.91
CA PHE A 134 -10.77 6.80 8.89
C PHE A 134 -9.35 6.28 9.12
N LYS A 135 -8.69 5.82 8.05
CA LYS A 135 -7.24 5.62 7.97
C LYS A 135 -6.60 6.89 7.42
N SER A 136 -5.76 7.52 8.23
CA SER A 136 -5.07 8.76 7.90
C SER A 136 -3.57 8.53 7.67
N SER A 137 -2.86 9.54 7.14
CA SER A 137 -1.40 9.53 7.10
C SER A 137 -0.81 9.69 8.51
N GLY A 138 0.48 9.34 8.69
CA GLY A 138 1.15 9.54 9.97
C GLY A 138 1.18 11.01 10.39
N THR A 139 1.46 11.92 9.46
CA THR A 139 1.41 13.37 9.71
C THR A 139 0.01 13.83 10.12
N THR A 140 -1.03 13.39 9.41
CA THR A 140 -2.43 13.72 9.71
C THR A 140 -2.83 13.21 11.10
N TYR A 141 -2.39 12.01 11.49
CA TYR A 141 -2.57 11.50 12.86
C TYR A 141 -1.95 12.42 13.91
N PHE A 142 -0.67 12.81 13.75
CA PHE A 142 0.00 13.68 14.71
C PHE A 142 -0.61 15.08 14.79
N ALA A 143 -1.23 15.56 13.72
CA ALA A 143 -1.95 16.83 13.69
C ALA A 143 -3.32 16.78 14.36
N LEU A 144 -3.94 15.60 14.45
CA LEU A 144 -5.32 15.42 14.91
C LEU A 144 -5.46 14.78 16.28
N LYS A 145 -4.40 14.14 16.80
CA LYS A 145 -4.43 13.38 18.07
C LYS A 145 -4.95 14.14 19.29
N ASP A 146 -4.78 15.47 19.31
CA ASP A 146 -5.15 16.34 20.43
C ASP A 146 -6.30 17.29 20.04
N LYS A 147 -7.07 16.97 18.98
CA LYS A 147 -8.19 17.77 18.51
C LYS A 147 -9.53 17.10 18.76
N ASP A 148 -10.51 17.91 19.14
CA ASP A 148 -11.89 17.46 19.33
C ASP A 148 -12.77 17.63 18.09
N GLN A 149 -12.37 18.51 17.17
CA GLN A 149 -13.11 18.77 15.94
C GLN A 149 -12.20 19.21 14.79
N ILE A 150 -12.65 18.95 13.56
CA ILE A 150 -11.94 19.32 12.33
C ILE A 150 -12.91 19.80 11.27
N ARG A 151 -12.54 20.90 10.61
CA ARG A 151 -13.18 21.33 9.37
C ARG A 151 -12.50 20.65 8.20
N LEU A 152 -13.27 20.03 7.31
CA LEU A 152 -12.75 19.24 6.20
C LEU A 152 -13.75 19.14 5.04
N ASP A 153 -13.25 18.70 3.88
CA ASP A 153 -14.06 18.33 2.74
C ASP A 153 -14.22 16.80 2.72
N ILE A 154 -15.44 16.33 3.00
CA ILE A 154 -15.80 14.91 3.00
C ILE A 154 -16.65 14.60 1.77
N GLY A 155 -16.33 13.50 1.10
CA GLY A 155 -17.14 12.94 0.03
C GLY A 155 -17.43 11.46 0.25
N THR A 156 -18.42 10.95 -0.48
CA THR A 156 -18.87 9.56 -0.37
C THR A 156 -18.21 8.71 -1.45
N ALA A 157 -17.57 7.61 -1.05
CA ALA A 157 -16.89 6.65 -1.91
C ALA A 157 -17.64 5.32 -2.08
N GLY A 158 -18.93 5.38 -2.40
CA GLY A 158 -19.82 4.21 -2.48
C GLY A 158 -20.50 3.88 -1.15
N ALA A 159 -21.14 2.70 -1.06
CA ALA A 159 -21.94 2.33 0.10
C ALA A 159 -21.09 2.24 1.38
N ASN A 160 -21.41 3.09 2.36
CA ASN A 160 -20.72 3.22 3.65
C ASN A 160 -19.22 3.53 3.55
N ASN A 161 -18.72 4.08 2.45
CA ASN A 161 -17.32 4.49 2.33
C ASN A 161 -17.25 6.00 2.17
N PHE A 162 -16.26 6.62 2.82
CA PHE A 162 -16.05 8.06 2.79
C PHE A 162 -14.58 8.36 2.56
N TYR A 163 -14.32 9.49 1.90
CA TYR A 163 -12.99 10.03 1.72
C TYR A 163 -12.94 11.47 2.19
N VAL A 164 -11.77 11.89 2.63
CA VAL A 164 -11.48 13.27 2.98
C VAL A 164 -10.38 13.76 2.06
N SER A 165 -10.74 14.66 1.15
CA SER A 165 -9.82 15.24 0.16
C SER A 165 -8.98 16.37 0.77
N ARG A 166 -9.54 17.14 1.70
CA ARG A 166 -8.88 18.26 2.35
C ARG A 166 -9.27 18.39 3.80
N ILE A 167 -8.30 18.74 4.64
CA ILE A 167 -8.52 19.20 6.02
C ILE A 167 -8.06 20.66 6.07
N TYR A 168 -8.87 21.51 6.68
CA TYR A 168 -8.55 22.92 6.87
C TYR A 168 -7.70 23.06 8.13
N TRP A 169 -6.40 23.21 7.93
CA TRP A 169 -5.42 23.36 8.99
C TRP A 169 -5.31 24.81 9.43
N LYS A 170 -4.92 25.05 10.68
CA LYS A 170 -4.40 26.36 11.09
C LYS A 170 -2.97 26.52 10.57
N ASP A 171 -2.53 27.76 10.39
CA ASP A 171 -1.19 28.07 9.90
C ASP A 171 -0.10 27.36 10.71
N GLY A 172 0.85 26.72 10.01
CA GLY A 172 1.99 26.01 10.62
C GLY A 172 1.67 24.69 11.33
N GLU A 173 0.41 24.32 11.48
CA GLU A 173 -0.02 23.11 12.20
C GLU A 173 0.41 21.83 11.49
N LYS A 174 0.18 21.76 10.18
CA LYS A 174 0.57 20.62 9.34
C LYS A 174 2.10 20.44 9.30
N TRP A 175 2.84 21.54 9.32
CA TRP A 175 4.30 21.51 9.34
C TRP A 175 4.83 20.99 10.67
N THR A 176 4.32 21.50 11.78
CA THR A 176 4.68 21.04 13.14
C THR A 176 4.40 19.54 13.31
N ALA A 177 3.23 19.08 12.84
CA ALA A 177 2.89 17.67 12.86
C ALA A 177 3.83 16.81 12.00
N ARG A 178 4.30 17.33 10.85
CA ARG A 178 5.27 16.64 9.99
C ARG A 178 6.62 16.48 10.69
N VAL A 179 7.10 17.52 11.36
CA VAL A 179 8.35 17.47 12.14
C VAL A 179 8.24 16.45 13.28
N LEU A 180 7.14 16.47 14.04
CA LEU A 180 6.88 15.51 15.12
C LEU A 180 6.84 14.07 14.60
N TYR A 181 6.15 13.85 13.49
CA TYR A 181 6.09 12.54 12.83
C TYR A 181 7.48 12.03 12.43
N TRP A 182 8.30 12.86 11.78
CA TRP A 182 9.64 12.45 11.36
C TRP A 182 10.58 12.23 12.53
N LYS A 183 10.52 13.06 13.57
CA LYS A 183 11.29 12.84 14.81
C LYS A 183 10.97 11.49 15.44
N TYR A 184 9.68 11.14 15.50
CA TYR A 184 9.24 9.82 15.93
C TYR A 184 9.75 8.72 14.99
N ARG A 185 9.71 8.95 13.68
CA ARG A 185 10.11 7.99 12.65
C ARG A 185 11.61 7.69 12.65
N PHE A 186 12.48 8.69 12.77
CA PHE A 186 13.93 8.49 12.86
C PHE A 186 14.31 7.63 14.06
N LYS A 187 13.61 7.81 15.19
CA LYS A 187 13.80 6.98 16.38
C LYS A 187 13.45 5.50 16.13
N PHE A 188 12.53 5.20 15.20
CA PHE A 188 12.25 3.83 14.78
C PHE A 188 13.23 3.35 13.70
N LEU A 189 13.53 4.19 12.70
CA LEU A 189 14.38 3.85 11.57
C LEU A 189 15.78 3.40 12.01
N LYS A 190 16.32 3.95 13.10
CA LYS A 190 17.61 3.49 13.67
C LYS A 190 17.62 2.00 14.02
N TYR A 191 16.50 1.45 14.50
CA TYR A 191 16.39 0.02 14.81
C TYR A 191 16.27 -0.82 13.54
N LEU A 192 15.51 -0.34 12.56
CA LEU A 192 15.40 -1.00 11.25
C LEU A 192 16.75 -1.01 10.53
N LEU A 193 17.48 0.11 10.53
CA LEU A 193 18.81 0.23 9.95
C LEU A 193 19.79 -0.72 10.67
N GLY A 194 19.74 -0.76 12.01
CA GLY A 194 20.52 -1.71 12.80
C GLY A 194 20.22 -3.17 12.43
N PHE A 195 18.95 -3.52 12.28
CA PHE A 195 18.54 -4.86 11.83
C PHE A 195 19.04 -5.19 10.43
N VAL A 196 18.87 -4.27 9.46
CA VAL A 196 19.36 -4.46 8.08
C VAL A 196 20.87 -4.62 8.05
N LEU A 197 21.61 -3.85 8.85
CA LEU A 197 23.06 -3.98 8.99
C LEU A 197 23.46 -5.33 9.60
N ILE A 198 22.76 -5.79 10.64
CA ILE A 198 23.02 -7.11 11.25
C ILE A 198 22.74 -8.25 10.26
N VAL A 199 21.61 -8.21 9.57
CA VAL A 199 21.25 -9.23 8.57
C VAL A 199 22.18 -9.18 7.37
N GLY A 200 22.56 -7.99 6.91
CA GLY A 200 23.54 -7.80 5.84
C GLY A 200 24.91 -8.34 6.23
N ALA A 201 25.40 -8.00 7.42
CA ALA A 201 26.66 -8.51 7.95
C ALA A 201 26.63 -10.03 8.15
N ALA A 202 25.54 -10.59 8.68
CA ALA A 202 25.36 -12.03 8.83
C ALA A 202 25.30 -12.75 7.47
N GLY A 203 24.67 -12.15 6.46
CA GLY A 203 24.64 -12.65 5.08
C GLY A 203 26.03 -12.65 4.44
N LEU A 204 26.79 -11.57 4.60
CA LEU A 204 28.17 -11.47 4.13
C LEU A 204 29.10 -12.47 4.84
N LEU A 205 28.95 -12.62 6.16
CA LEU A 205 29.67 -13.62 6.96
C LEU A 205 29.33 -15.05 6.52
N ALA A 206 28.05 -15.35 6.31
CA ALA A 206 27.60 -16.66 5.82
C ALA A 206 28.15 -16.96 4.43
N GLN A 207 28.18 -15.97 3.53
CA GLN A 207 28.78 -16.11 2.20
C GLN A 207 30.29 -16.35 2.28
N TRP A 208 30.99 -15.60 3.14
CA TRP A 208 32.43 -15.77 3.35
C TRP A 208 32.78 -17.13 3.96
N LEU A 209 32.01 -17.59 4.94
CA LEU A 209 32.16 -18.92 5.56
C LEU A 209 31.84 -20.06 4.59
N ASN A 210 30.82 -19.93 3.75
CA ASN A 210 30.48 -20.92 2.73
C ASN A 210 31.55 -21.03 1.65
N LYS A 211 32.13 -19.89 1.21
CA LYS A 211 33.29 -19.88 0.30
C LYS A 211 34.51 -20.59 0.90
N ARG A 212 34.78 -20.40 2.20
CA ARG A 212 35.90 -21.09 2.89
C ARG A 212 35.67 -22.59 3.11
N ARG A 213 34.41 -23.04 3.23
CA ARG A 213 34.05 -24.45 3.45
C ARG A 213 33.90 -25.26 2.16
N GLY A 214 34.17 -24.67 0.99
CA GLY A 214 34.05 -25.35 -0.30
C GLY A 214 32.63 -25.84 -0.59
N VAL A 215 31.61 -25.25 0.05
CA VAL A 215 30.22 -25.61 -0.20
C VAL A 215 29.88 -25.16 -1.62
N PRO A 216 29.45 -26.08 -2.51
CA PRO A 216 29.15 -25.72 -3.88
C PRO A 216 28.08 -24.62 -3.89
N ASP A 217 28.29 -23.59 -4.71
CA ASP A 217 27.33 -22.51 -4.90
C ASP A 217 25.98 -23.14 -5.20
N LYS A 218 24.98 -22.82 -4.37
CA LYS A 218 23.61 -23.29 -4.63
C LYS A 218 23.24 -22.84 -6.05
N PRO A 219 22.62 -23.72 -6.87
CA PRO A 219 22.20 -23.32 -8.19
C PRO A 219 21.33 -22.07 -8.05
N LEU A 220 21.71 -21.01 -8.76
CA LEU A 220 20.87 -19.84 -8.94
C LEU A 220 19.49 -20.35 -9.37
N LEU A 221 18.44 -19.81 -8.76
CA LEU A 221 17.08 -20.12 -9.15
C LEU A 221 16.96 -19.90 -10.65
N ASP A 222 16.80 -20.98 -11.41
CA ASP A 222 16.71 -20.94 -12.87
C ASP A 222 15.32 -20.38 -13.23
N PHE A 223 15.23 -19.06 -13.25
CA PHE A 223 14.00 -18.30 -13.39
C PHE A 223 13.45 -18.34 -14.82
N GLU A 224 14.24 -18.75 -15.81
CA GLU A 224 13.79 -18.77 -17.21
C GLU A 224 12.68 -19.78 -17.48
N LYS A 225 12.67 -20.91 -16.76
CA LYS A 225 11.65 -21.97 -16.87
C LYS A 225 10.62 -21.94 -15.75
N SER A 226 10.71 -20.97 -14.84
CA SER A 226 9.86 -20.91 -13.66
C SER A 226 8.48 -20.32 -13.99
N PRO A 227 7.36 -20.92 -13.50
CA PRO A 227 6.02 -20.31 -13.58
C PRO A 227 5.96 -18.89 -13.01
N PHE A 228 6.95 -18.53 -12.19
CA PHE A 228 7.17 -17.19 -11.67
C PHE A 228 7.24 -16.12 -12.76
N LYS A 229 7.89 -16.39 -13.89
CA LYS A 229 8.03 -15.41 -14.98
C LYS A 229 6.68 -14.96 -15.53
N VAL A 230 5.78 -15.91 -15.74
CA VAL A 230 4.48 -15.65 -16.36
C VAL A 230 3.55 -14.97 -15.37
N MET A 231 3.57 -15.42 -14.11
CA MET A 231 2.84 -14.76 -13.03
C MET A 231 3.29 -13.30 -12.85
N LEU A 232 4.60 -13.03 -12.96
CA LEU A 232 5.15 -11.68 -12.85
C LEU A 232 4.84 -10.79 -14.04
N VAL A 233 4.82 -11.34 -15.26
CA VAL A 233 4.41 -10.58 -16.45
C VAL A 233 2.94 -10.17 -16.33
N ILE A 234 2.07 -11.10 -15.93
CA ILE A 234 0.65 -10.80 -15.70
C ILE A 234 0.48 -9.78 -14.57
N PHE A 235 1.26 -9.92 -13.51
CA PHE A 235 1.30 -8.95 -12.43
C PHE A 235 1.71 -7.55 -12.92
N GLY A 236 2.78 -7.46 -13.71
CA GLY A 236 3.24 -6.22 -14.33
C GLY A 236 2.15 -5.58 -15.19
N ILE A 237 1.50 -6.38 -16.05
CA ILE A 237 0.40 -5.90 -16.91
C ILE A 237 -0.78 -5.36 -16.08
N LEU A 238 -1.27 -6.12 -15.09
CA LEU A 238 -2.38 -5.70 -14.24
C LEU A 238 -2.07 -4.41 -13.48
N ILE A 239 -0.83 -4.28 -13.01
CA ILE A 239 -0.35 -3.09 -12.31
C ILE A 239 -0.21 -1.90 -13.25
N THR A 240 0.33 -2.09 -14.46
CA THR A 240 0.43 -1.03 -15.47
C THR A 240 -0.95 -0.53 -15.89
N ILE A 241 -1.91 -1.43 -16.11
CA ILE A 241 -3.31 -1.06 -16.38
C ILE A 241 -3.87 -0.26 -15.19
N GLY A 242 -3.66 -0.74 -13.96
CA GLY A 242 -4.04 -0.04 -12.74
C GLY A 242 -3.45 1.38 -12.67
N LEU A 243 -2.18 1.55 -13.01
CA LEU A 243 -1.51 2.86 -13.02
C LEU A 243 -2.07 3.79 -14.07
N ILE A 244 -2.29 3.30 -15.29
CA ILE A 244 -2.82 4.12 -16.38
C ILE A 244 -4.20 4.65 -16.00
N LEU A 245 -5.06 3.76 -15.49
CA LEU A 245 -6.38 4.14 -14.97
C LEU A 245 -6.26 5.15 -13.82
N TYR A 246 -5.33 4.90 -12.90
CA TYR A 246 -5.10 5.77 -11.74
C TYR A 246 -4.58 7.17 -12.15
N ILE A 247 -3.60 7.25 -13.06
CA ILE A 247 -3.08 8.52 -13.60
C ILE A 247 -4.17 9.24 -14.39
N GLY A 248 -4.95 8.53 -15.21
CA GLY A 248 -6.06 9.12 -15.97
C GLY A 248 -7.09 9.78 -15.06
N LEU A 249 -7.53 9.05 -14.01
CA LEU A 249 -8.46 9.57 -13.00
C LEU A 249 -7.84 10.72 -12.18
N PHE A 250 -6.56 10.63 -11.85
CA PHE A 250 -5.83 11.71 -11.16
C PHE A 250 -5.78 12.99 -11.99
N LEU A 251 -5.39 12.89 -13.26
CA LEU A 251 -5.34 14.03 -14.18
C LEU A 251 -6.73 14.62 -14.37
N TYR A 252 -7.75 13.77 -14.49
CA TYR A 252 -9.14 14.21 -14.54
C TYR A 252 -9.54 15.03 -13.29
N MET A 253 -9.24 14.52 -12.08
CA MET A 253 -9.46 15.28 -10.84
C MET A 253 -8.71 16.62 -10.86
N HIS A 254 -7.46 16.60 -11.30
CA HIS A 254 -6.61 17.77 -11.36
C HIS A 254 -7.21 18.87 -12.25
N PHE A 255 -7.64 18.51 -13.47
CA PHE A 255 -8.24 19.45 -14.40
C PHE A 255 -9.63 19.92 -13.96
N ARG A 256 -10.42 19.05 -13.31
CA ARG A 256 -11.79 19.37 -12.89
C ARG A 256 -11.88 20.21 -11.62
N TYR A 257 -11.05 19.91 -10.61
CA TYR A 257 -11.18 20.53 -9.29
C TYR A 257 -10.05 21.51 -8.96
N GLY A 258 -9.00 21.59 -9.78
CA GLY A 258 -7.85 22.46 -9.55
C GLY A 258 -7.08 22.12 -8.26
N TYR A 259 -5.96 22.82 -8.03
CA TYR A 259 -5.18 22.65 -6.81
C TYR A 259 -6.03 22.86 -5.54
N PRO A 260 -5.81 22.07 -4.48
CA PRO A 260 -5.82 22.65 -3.15
C PRO A 260 -4.76 23.75 -3.10
N LYS A 261 -5.20 25.01 -3.22
CA LYS A 261 -4.37 26.13 -2.76
C LYS A 261 -4.03 25.85 -1.31
N SER A 262 -2.80 25.43 -1.04
CA SER A 262 -2.25 25.49 0.30
C SER A 262 -2.00 26.97 0.58
N ASN A 263 -2.95 27.61 1.23
CA ASN A 263 -2.61 28.71 2.12
C ASN A 263 -2.11 28.07 3.42
#